data_AF-A0A2D9JEU9-F1
#
_entry.id   AF-A0A2D9JEU9-F1
#
_cell.length_a   1.000
_cell.length_b   1.000
_cell.length_c   1.000
_cell.angle_alpha   90.00
_cell.angle_beta   90.00
_cell.angle_gamma   90.00
#
_symmetry.space_group_name_H-M   'P 1'
#
loop_
_entity.id
_entity.type
_entity.pdbx_description
1 polymer ?
#
loop_
_entity_poly.entity_id
_entity_poly.type
_entity_poly.pdbx_seq_one_letter_code
_entity_poly.pdbx_strand_id
1 'polypeptide(L)'
;MTAKLRTRTLGCKVNQYETELVRQGQQTIGYEDAHDGESADLCIVNTCTVTETGDAKSRQVVRRLNRENPDARIVVMGCYATRAPEEVSALPGVVEVLTDKRELGDLMGRFGVIDVPTGLSGFAGRKRAYVKVQDGCLLRCSYCIIPMVRPKLHSRPSQEIVDEVTRLVDAGHREVILTGIHLGHYGVDWNRNKPREEWVRLAHLVKDLCQIPGQFRIRMSSIEATEVTRELIGVMAEFPEKVVPHLHLCLQSGSDSVLRRMRRRWGTKMFLDRCRLLRESLDRPAITTDIIAGFPGETEEEFEQTLRTCREAGFSKIHAFPYSARRGTPAAERDDQLDKGLISERVDRLGEVEAELRQQYYETLVGSNLELLVEEVTPDGRLQGTTCRYALGSIERPENAGEADSLRENDLIKARVVRVQDDRLELA
;
A
#
# COMPACT_ATOMS: atom_id res chain seq x y z
N MET A 1 36.71 1.42 -9.05
CA MET A 1 35.87 1.76 -7.89
C MET A 1 34.47 1.27 -8.19
N THR A 2 33.82 0.60 -7.24
CA THR A 2 32.44 0.13 -7.40
C THR A 2 31.51 1.33 -7.45
N ALA A 3 30.64 1.41 -8.46
CA ALA A 3 29.74 2.54 -8.62
C ALA A 3 28.70 2.56 -7.50
N LYS A 4 28.40 3.74 -6.97
CA LYS A 4 27.52 3.94 -5.82
C LYS A 4 26.14 4.43 -6.27
N LEU A 5 25.11 3.78 -5.73
CA LEU A 5 23.71 4.04 -6.02
C LEU A 5 23.03 4.65 -4.79
N ARG A 6 22.23 5.70 -4.99
CA ARG A 6 21.35 6.23 -3.95
C ARG A 6 19.93 6.30 -4.44
N THR A 7 19.03 5.58 -3.77
CA THR A 7 17.61 5.60 -4.07
C THR A 7 16.83 6.44 -3.06
N ARG A 8 15.82 7.16 -3.54
CA ARG A 8 14.85 7.86 -2.71
C ARG A 8 13.44 7.65 -3.26
N THR A 9 12.58 7.05 -2.44
CA THR A 9 11.19 6.78 -2.80
C THR A 9 10.25 7.70 -2.04
N LEU A 10 9.33 8.31 -2.77
CA LEU A 10 8.17 9.01 -2.22
C LEU A 10 6.89 8.29 -2.64
N GLY A 11 5.86 8.36 -1.80
CA GLY A 11 4.52 7.88 -2.13
C GLY A 11 4.23 6.45 -1.69
N CYS A 12 3.54 5.69 -2.54
CA CYS A 12 2.84 4.47 -2.18
C CYS A 12 3.71 3.19 -2.29
N LYS A 13 3.12 2.05 -1.90
CA LYS A 13 3.73 0.71 -1.99
C LYS A 13 4.15 0.35 -3.42
N VAL A 14 3.37 0.77 -4.43
CA VAL A 14 3.74 0.61 -5.85
C VAL A 14 5.04 1.35 -6.18
N ASN A 15 5.22 2.58 -5.69
CA ASN A 15 6.48 3.30 -5.90
C ASN A 15 7.65 2.62 -5.18
N GLN A 16 7.42 2.06 -3.98
CA GLN A 16 8.44 1.32 -3.24
C GLN A 16 8.89 0.07 -4.00
N TYR A 17 7.94 -0.70 -4.53
CA TYR A 17 8.23 -1.83 -5.42
C TYR A 17 9.06 -1.41 -6.63
N GLU A 18 8.63 -0.37 -7.35
CA GLU A 18 9.32 0.08 -8.57
C GLU A 18 10.75 0.56 -8.29
N THR A 19 10.99 1.23 -7.16
CA THR A 19 12.34 1.63 -6.78
C THR A 19 13.22 0.43 -6.46
N GLU A 20 12.72 -0.56 -5.72
CA GLU A 20 13.50 -1.77 -5.43
C GLU A 20 13.79 -2.58 -6.69
N LEU A 21 12.86 -2.62 -7.65
CA LEU A 21 13.09 -3.32 -8.92
C LEU A 21 14.27 -2.69 -9.69
N VAL A 22 14.28 -1.36 -9.79
CA VAL A 22 15.37 -0.64 -10.45
C VAL A 22 16.67 -0.77 -9.65
N ARG A 23 16.61 -0.70 -8.32
CA ARG A 23 17.77 -0.92 -7.45
C ARG A 23 18.39 -2.30 -7.67
N GLN A 24 17.58 -3.35 -7.65
CA GLN A 24 18.02 -4.72 -7.92
C GLN A 24 18.65 -4.85 -9.30
N GLY A 25 18.06 -4.24 -10.34
CA GLY A 25 18.64 -4.21 -11.68
C GLY A 25 20.02 -3.55 -11.71
N GLN A 26 20.20 -2.40 -11.05
CA GLN A 26 21.52 -1.77 -10.99
C GLN A 26 22.55 -2.59 -10.20
N GLN A 27 22.12 -3.35 -9.20
CA GLN A 27 23.01 -4.24 -8.44
C GLN A 27 23.55 -5.40 -9.28
N THR A 28 22.80 -5.90 -10.28
CA THR A 28 23.29 -6.99 -11.14
C THR A 28 24.48 -6.57 -12.02
N ILE A 29 24.64 -5.26 -12.28
CA ILE A 29 25.76 -4.70 -13.02
C ILE A 29 26.83 -4.07 -12.12
N GLY A 30 26.78 -4.36 -10.81
CA GLY A 30 27.82 -3.98 -9.86
C GLY A 30 27.67 -2.62 -9.19
N TYR A 31 26.47 -2.00 -9.18
CA TYR A 31 26.23 -0.88 -8.26
C TYR A 31 26.08 -1.38 -6.82
N GLU A 32 26.62 -0.63 -5.87
CA GLU A 32 26.41 -0.81 -4.43
C GLU A 32 25.60 0.35 -3.86
N ASP A 33 24.80 0.10 -2.83
CA ASP A 33 24.11 1.22 -2.15
C ASP A 33 25.13 2.13 -1.45
N ALA A 34 24.97 3.43 -1.65
CA ALA A 34 25.76 4.44 -0.97
C ALA A 34 25.35 4.54 0.52
N HIS A 35 26.30 4.32 1.43
CA HIS A 35 26.09 4.49 2.87
C HIS A 35 25.88 5.98 3.25
N ASP A 36 25.44 6.24 4.48
CA ASP A 36 25.25 7.61 4.95
C ASP A 36 26.59 8.38 4.93
N GLY A 37 26.57 9.56 4.33
CA GLY A 37 27.78 10.38 4.11
C GLY A 37 28.62 9.99 2.91
N GLU A 38 28.36 8.84 2.27
CA GLU A 38 29.04 8.42 1.03
C GLU A 38 28.45 9.15 -0.18
N SER A 39 29.27 9.54 -1.16
CA SER A 39 28.79 10.10 -2.42
C SER A 39 28.28 9.02 -3.36
N ALA A 40 27.21 9.29 -4.11
CA ALA A 40 26.67 8.39 -5.12
C ALA A 40 27.06 8.82 -6.54
N ASP A 41 27.25 7.86 -7.45
CA ASP A 41 27.45 8.09 -8.89
C ASP A 41 26.10 8.18 -9.64
N LEU A 42 25.10 7.47 -9.13
CA LEU A 42 23.73 7.45 -9.67
C LEU A 42 22.73 7.65 -8.53
N CYS A 43 21.85 8.63 -8.71
CA CYS A 43 20.73 8.89 -7.83
C CYS A 43 19.42 8.56 -8.54
N ILE A 44 18.55 7.76 -7.91
CA ILE A 44 17.23 7.43 -8.45
C ILE A 44 16.15 7.96 -7.51
N VAL A 45 15.31 8.86 -8.02
CA VAL A 45 14.22 9.47 -7.25
C VAL A 45 12.88 9.02 -7.83
N ASN A 46 12.12 8.23 -7.07
CA ASN A 46 10.76 7.85 -7.43
C ASN A 46 9.74 8.77 -6.73
N THR A 47 9.10 9.62 -7.52
CA THR A 47 8.31 10.76 -7.07
C THR A 47 6.82 10.45 -6.92
N CYS A 48 6.13 11.27 -6.14
CA CYS A 48 4.69 11.15 -5.87
C CYS A 48 3.98 12.48 -6.12
N THR A 49 2.75 12.43 -6.62
CA THR A 49 1.92 13.62 -6.94
C THR A 49 0.49 13.54 -6.40
N VAL A 50 0.22 12.58 -5.52
CA VAL A 50 -1.13 12.39 -4.94
C VAL A 50 -1.48 13.45 -3.89
N THR A 51 -0.52 14.26 -3.45
CA THR A 51 -0.78 15.45 -2.63
C THR A 51 0.06 16.59 -3.16
N GLU A 52 -0.40 17.83 -3.00
CA GLU A 52 0.40 19.01 -3.34
C GLU A 52 1.75 19.03 -2.59
N THR A 53 1.73 18.59 -1.32
CA THR A 53 2.94 18.38 -0.51
C THR A 53 3.88 17.33 -1.07
N GLY A 54 3.36 16.34 -1.83
CA GLY A 54 4.15 15.31 -2.50
C GLY A 54 5.06 15.87 -3.59
N ASP A 55 4.55 16.82 -4.38
CA ASP A 55 5.32 17.49 -5.43
C ASP A 55 6.45 18.34 -4.82
N ALA A 56 6.12 19.13 -3.80
CA ALA A 56 7.09 19.96 -3.10
C ALA A 56 8.22 19.13 -2.46
N LYS A 57 7.87 18.03 -1.76
CA LYS A 57 8.85 17.09 -1.19
C LYS A 57 9.70 16.43 -2.27
N SER A 58 9.11 16.06 -3.41
CA SER A 58 9.85 15.48 -4.54
C SER A 58 10.92 16.44 -5.05
N ARG A 59 10.58 17.72 -5.28
CA ARG A 59 11.55 18.74 -5.69
C ARG A 59 12.64 19.01 -4.64
N GLN A 60 12.29 19.01 -3.36
CA GLN A 60 13.24 19.19 -2.26
C GLN A 60 14.25 18.04 -2.21
N VAL A 61 13.80 16.79 -2.38
CA VAL A 61 14.66 15.61 -2.41
C VAL A 61 15.65 15.67 -3.55
N VAL A 62 15.22 16.00 -4.77
CA VAL A 62 16.11 16.13 -5.94
C VAL A 62 17.19 17.18 -5.70
N ARG A 63 16.80 18.39 -5.26
CA ARG A 63 17.76 19.47 -4.97
C ARG A 63 18.75 19.11 -3.86
N ARG A 64 18.30 18.39 -2.84
CA ARG A 64 19.16 17.92 -1.76
C ARG A 64 20.18 16.90 -2.28
N LEU A 65 19.73 15.90 -3.04
CA LEU A 65 20.63 14.90 -3.64
C LEU A 65 21.67 15.52 -4.56
N ASN A 66 21.29 16.49 -5.39
CA ASN A 66 22.25 17.23 -6.22
C ASN A 66 23.30 17.98 -5.40
N ARG A 67 22.91 18.58 -4.26
CA ARG A 67 23.84 19.29 -3.38
C ARG A 67 24.82 18.33 -2.68
N GLU A 68 24.31 17.19 -2.23
CA GLU A 68 25.09 16.17 -1.53
C GLU A 68 25.95 15.33 -2.48
N ASN A 69 25.60 15.28 -3.76
CA ASN A 69 26.26 14.46 -4.78
C ASN A 69 26.37 15.27 -6.10
N PRO A 70 27.27 16.28 -6.16
CA PRO A 70 27.33 17.22 -7.29
C PRO A 70 27.70 16.57 -8.63
N ASP A 71 28.43 15.45 -8.60
CA ASP A 71 28.85 14.72 -9.80
C ASP A 71 27.90 13.56 -10.14
N ALA A 72 26.85 13.33 -9.34
CA ALA A 72 25.91 12.25 -9.56
C ALA A 72 24.98 12.54 -10.74
N ARG A 73 24.72 11.49 -11.53
CA ARG A 73 23.59 11.50 -12.46
C ARG A 73 22.30 11.30 -11.69
N ILE A 74 21.32 12.20 -11.81
CA ILE A 74 20.02 12.04 -11.17
C ILE A 74 18.99 11.59 -12.21
N VAL A 75 18.39 10.43 -11.97
CA VAL A 75 17.25 9.90 -12.70
C VAL A 75 16.00 10.11 -11.87
N VAL A 76 14.98 10.71 -12.46
CA VAL A 76 13.70 10.94 -11.80
C VAL A 76 12.61 10.14 -12.50
N MET A 77 11.91 9.32 -11.73
CA MET A 77 10.73 8.58 -12.18
C MET A 77 9.57 8.88 -11.23
N GLY A 78 8.38 8.36 -11.50
CA GLY A 78 7.24 8.47 -10.57
C GLY A 78 6.10 9.29 -11.12
N CYS A 79 5.04 9.41 -10.31
CA CYS A 79 3.82 10.06 -10.76
C CYS A 79 4.03 11.57 -11.03
N TYR A 80 4.92 12.24 -10.28
CA TYR A 80 5.21 13.66 -10.53
C TYR A 80 6.04 13.85 -11.80
N ALA A 81 7.01 12.95 -12.04
CA ALA A 81 7.76 12.91 -13.31
C ALA A 81 6.84 12.78 -14.53
N THR A 82 5.80 11.95 -14.46
CA THR A 82 4.78 11.85 -15.51
C THR A 82 3.90 13.10 -15.62
N ARG A 83 3.49 13.69 -14.49
CA ARG A 83 2.58 14.85 -14.46
C ARG A 83 3.23 16.13 -15.01
N ALA A 84 4.50 16.35 -14.68
CA ALA A 84 5.21 17.59 -14.96
C ALA A 84 6.66 17.32 -15.40
N PRO A 85 6.86 16.64 -16.55
CA PRO A 85 8.19 16.23 -16.99
C PRO A 85 9.13 17.41 -17.19
N GLU A 86 8.66 18.50 -17.78
CA GLU A 86 9.46 19.71 -18.02
C GLU A 86 9.92 20.40 -16.72
N GLU A 87 9.03 20.47 -15.72
CA GLU A 87 9.39 21.00 -14.40
C GLU A 87 10.47 20.16 -13.73
N VAL A 88 10.40 18.83 -13.90
CA VAL A 88 11.34 17.88 -13.29
C VAL A 88 12.67 17.87 -14.03
N SER A 89 12.68 17.92 -15.36
CA SER A 89 13.90 17.97 -16.17
C SER A 89 14.68 19.27 -15.96
N ALA A 90 14.01 20.35 -15.57
CA ALA A 90 14.66 21.63 -15.24
C ALA A 90 15.31 21.64 -13.85
N LEU A 91 15.16 20.58 -13.04
CA LEU A 91 15.82 20.49 -11.73
C LEU A 91 17.31 20.19 -11.88
N PRO A 92 18.16 20.71 -10.97
CA PRO A 92 19.60 20.54 -11.07
C PRO A 92 20.01 19.07 -10.93
N GLY A 93 20.97 18.64 -11.77
CA GLY A 93 21.54 17.29 -11.78
C GLY A 93 20.67 16.22 -12.45
N VAL A 94 19.44 16.56 -12.86
CA VAL A 94 18.54 15.63 -13.53
C VAL A 94 19.04 15.39 -14.95
N VAL A 95 19.43 14.15 -15.24
CA VAL A 95 19.90 13.72 -16.56
C VAL A 95 18.82 12.97 -17.34
N GLU A 96 17.83 12.40 -16.64
CA GLU A 96 16.75 11.64 -17.27
C GLU A 96 15.46 11.68 -16.44
N VAL A 97 14.33 11.78 -17.13
CA VAL A 97 12.98 11.75 -16.55
C VAL A 97 12.18 10.63 -17.18
N LEU A 98 11.82 9.61 -16.41
CA LEU A 98 10.96 8.52 -16.87
C LEU A 98 9.48 8.87 -16.63
N THR A 99 8.76 9.10 -17.73
CA THR A 99 7.34 9.47 -17.72
C THR A 99 6.41 8.27 -17.84
N ASP A 100 6.87 7.16 -18.42
CA ASP A 100 6.11 5.92 -18.51
C ASP A 100 6.75 4.78 -17.71
N LYS A 101 6.02 4.28 -16.72
CA LYS A 101 6.50 3.21 -15.83
C LYS A 101 6.62 1.85 -16.50
N ARG A 102 6.08 1.68 -17.70
CA ARG A 102 6.23 0.45 -18.49
C ARG A 102 7.62 0.37 -19.12
N GLU A 103 8.31 1.50 -19.23
CA GLU A 103 9.67 1.61 -19.78
C GLU A 103 10.75 1.50 -18.68
N LEU A 104 10.42 0.96 -17.50
CA LEU A 104 11.41 0.73 -16.44
C LEU A 104 12.52 -0.22 -16.89
N GLY A 105 12.19 -1.21 -17.72
CA GLY A 105 13.17 -2.09 -18.36
C GLY A 105 14.12 -1.32 -19.28
N ASP A 106 13.57 -0.49 -20.16
CA ASP A 106 14.35 0.33 -21.09
C ASP A 106 15.23 1.34 -20.36
N LEU A 107 14.71 1.94 -19.27
CA LEU A 107 15.48 2.80 -18.39
C LEU A 107 16.69 2.04 -17.85
N MET A 108 16.49 0.89 -17.21
CA MET A 108 17.59 0.07 -16.70
C MET A 108 18.58 -0.31 -17.81
N GLY A 109 18.10 -0.64 -19.01
CA GLY A 109 18.93 -0.91 -20.19
C GLY A 109 19.84 0.25 -20.59
N ARG A 110 19.32 1.49 -20.60
CA ARG A 110 20.12 2.69 -20.85
C ARG A 110 21.22 2.92 -19.82
N PHE A 111 21.06 2.38 -18.61
CA PHE A 111 22.06 2.43 -17.55
C PHE A 111 22.91 1.15 -17.42
N GLY A 112 22.83 0.26 -18.43
CA GLY A 112 23.74 -0.88 -18.59
C GLY A 112 23.19 -2.24 -18.18
N VAL A 113 21.94 -2.31 -17.68
CA VAL A 113 21.32 -3.59 -17.28
C VAL A 113 20.89 -4.36 -18.52
N ILE A 114 21.52 -5.51 -18.76
CA ILE A 114 21.20 -6.38 -19.89
C ILE A 114 20.01 -7.28 -19.54
N ASP A 115 20.11 -7.98 -18.40
CA ASP A 115 19.06 -8.89 -17.93
C ASP A 115 18.12 -8.16 -16.97
N VAL A 116 17.06 -7.58 -17.54
CA VAL A 116 16.03 -6.86 -16.78
C VAL A 116 15.28 -7.83 -15.86
N PRO A 117 15.23 -7.59 -14.53
CA PRO A 117 14.50 -8.46 -13.62
C PRO A 117 12.98 -8.48 -13.90
N THR A 118 12.39 -9.67 -13.92
CA THR A 118 10.93 -9.87 -14.07
C THR A 118 10.16 -9.71 -12.76
N GLY A 119 10.88 -9.54 -11.65
CA GLY A 119 10.37 -9.32 -10.30
C GLY A 119 11.51 -9.20 -9.29
N LEU A 120 11.16 -9.00 -8.03
CA LEU A 120 12.12 -8.95 -6.93
C LEU A 120 12.60 -10.36 -6.56
N SER A 121 13.82 -10.42 -6.03
CA SER A 121 14.41 -11.61 -5.39
C SER A 121 14.58 -11.40 -3.89
N GLY A 122 14.37 -10.18 -3.40
CA GLY A 122 14.41 -9.80 -2.00
C GLY A 122 13.99 -8.34 -1.85
N PHE A 123 13.53 -7.96 -0.66
CA PHE A 123 13.21 -6.57 -0.32
C PHE A 123 14.15 -6.08 0.78
N ALA A 124 15.20 -5.34 0.39
CA ALA A 124 16.23 -4.92 1.33
C ALA A 124 15.65 -4.04 2.46
N GLY A 125 16.02 -4.35 3.70
CA GLY A 125 15.65 -3.57 4.88
C GLY A 125 14.15 -3.61 5.26
N ARG A 126 13.34 -4.49 4.64
CA ARG A 126 11.93 -4.68 5.02
C ARG A 126 11.61 -6.13 5.29
N LYS A 127 10.84 -6.38 6.35
CA LYS A 127 10.31 -7.71 6.66
C LYS A 127 9.15 -8.08 5.71
N ARG A 128 8.29 -7.10 5.43
CA ARG A 128 7.14 -7.22 4.51
C ARG A 128 7.55 -6.89 3.08
N ALA A 129 7.40 -7.85 2.17
CA ALA A 129 7.70 -7.66 0.76
C ALA A 129 6.46 -7.17 0.00
N TYR A 130 6.57 -6.07 -0.74
CA TYR A 130 5.51 -5.64 -1.65
C TYR A 130 5.68 -6.34 -2.99
N VAL A 131 4.58 -6.79 -3.58
CA VAL A 131 4.56 -7.38 -4.93
C VAL A 131 3.54 -6.64 -5.76
N LYS A 132 4.01 -5.84 -6.73
CA LYS A 132 3.13 -5.12 -7.63
C LYS A 132 2.50 -6.11 -8.60
N VAL A 133 1.18 -6.29 -8.58
CA VAL A 133 0.47 -7.23 -9.48
C VAL A 133 -0.28 -6.51 -10.59
N GLN A 134 -0.59 -5.22 -10.38
CA GLN A 134 -1.43 -4.43 -11.26
C GLN A 134 -0.99 -2.96 -11.26
N ASP A 135 -1.10 -2.28 -12.40
CA ASP A 135 -0.78 -0.87 -12.56
C ASP A 135 -1.86 -0.12 -13.36
N GLY A 136 -1.97 1.19 -13.11
CA GLY A 136 -2.95 2.09 -13.70
C GLY A 136 -4.38 1.97 -13.16
N CYS A 137 -5.23 2.91 -13.54
CA CYS A 137 -6.66 2.90 -13.19
C CYS A 137 -7.47 3.61 -14.26
N LEU A 138 -8.60 3.01 -14.65
CA LEU A 138 -9.52 3.55 -15.67
C LEU A 138 -10.72 4.29 -15.07
N LEU A 139 -10.83 4.31 -13.74
CA LEU A 139 -11.90 5.06 -13.07
C LEU A 139 -11.65 6.56 -13.18
N ARG A 140 -12.74 7.33 -13.26
CA ARG A 140 -12.70 8.79 -13.41
C ARG A 140 -13.23 9.48 -12.14
N CYS A 141 -12.74 9.06 -10.98
CA CYS A 141 -13.06 9.72 -9.71
C CYS A 141 -12.67 11.20 -9.79
N SER A 142 -13.56 12.10 -9.36
CA SER A 142 -13.40 13.54 -9.61
C SER A 142 -12.21 14.18 -8.91
N TYR A 143 -11.65 13.55 -7.87
CA TYR A 143 -10.48 14.01 -7.12
C TYR A 143 -9.17 13.29 -7.50
N CYS A 144 -9.23 12.24 -8.33
CA CYS A 144 -8.09 11.34 -8.53
C CYS A 144 -7.25 11.75 -9.74
N ILE A 145 -5.95 12.00 -9.51
CA ILE A 145 -5.00 12.34 -10.58
C ILE A 145 -4.43 11.11 -11.30
N ILE A 146 -4.58 9.93 -10.70
CA ILE A 146 -4.00 8.66 -11.19
C ILE A 146 -4.30 8.39 -12.66
N PRO A 147 -5.51 8.59 -13.20
CA PRO A 147 -5.77 8.32 -14.62
C PRO A 147 -4.95 9.18 -15.59
N MET A 148 -4.37 10.29 -15.13
CA MET A 148 -3.48 11.14 -15.96
C MET A 148 -2.03 10.68 -15.90
N VAL A 149 -1.59 10.18 -14.75
CA VAL A 149 -0.17 9.82 -14.50
C VAL A 149 0.11 8.32 -14.62
N ARG A 150 -0.93 7.49 -14.59
CA ARG A 150 -0.90 6.04 -14.83
C ARG A 150 -2.14 5.63 -15.65
N PRO A 151 -2.24 6.08 -16.92
CA PRO A 151 -3.47 5.99 -17.71
C PRO A 151 -3.81 4.59 -18.22
N LYS A 152 -2.83 3.69 -18.30
CA LYS A 152 -2.99 2.36 -18.88
C LYS A 152 -3.13 1.32 -17.78
N LEU A 153 -4.25 0.60 -17.82
CA LEU A 153 -4.45 -0.57 -16.98
C LEU A 153 -3.57 -1.70 -17.49
N HIS A 154 -2.80 -2.31 -16.58
CA HIS A 154 -1.96 -3.45 -16.90
C HIS A 154 -1.91 -4.41 -15.71
N SER A 155 -2.19 -5.69 -15.96
CA SER A 155 -1.99 -6.77 -15.00
C SER A 155 -0.72 -7.55 -15.37
N ARG A 156 0.09 -7.92 -14.36
CA ARG A 156 1.25 -8.80 -14.58
C ARG A 156 0.80 -10.25 -14.71
N PRO A 157 1.42 -11.07 -15.58
CA PRO A 157 1.10 -12.49 -15.69
C PRO A 157 1.16 -13.23 -14.35
N SER A 158 0.19 -14.12 -14.09
CA SER A 158 0.09 -14.87 -12.82
C SER A 158 1.39 -15.65 -12.53
N GLN A 159 1.96 -16.30 -13.53
CA GLN A 159 3.17 -17.10 -13.37
C GLN A 159 4.38 -16.26 -12.92
N GLU A 160 4.58 -15.07 -13.49
CA GLU A 160 5.67 -14.18 -13.06
C GLU A 160 5.52 -13.74 -11.60
N ILE A 161 4.27 -13.53 -11.16
CA ILE A 161 3.97 -13.16 -9.77
C ILE A 161 4.22 -14.36 -8.85
N VAL A 162 3.79 -15.57 -9.24
CA VAL A 162 4.05 -16.82 -8.49
C VAL A 162 5.55 -17.06 -8.34
N ASP A 163 6.32 -16.92 -9.42
CA ASP A 163 7.76 -17.11 -9.41
C ASP A 163 8.45 -16.07 -8.51
N GLU A 164 8.00 -14.81 -8.56
CA GLU A 164 8.50 -13.75 -7.67
C GLU A 164 8.18 -14.02 -6.20
N VAL A 165 6.94 -14.39 -5.88
CA VAL A 165 6.55 -14.70 -4.50
C VAL A 165 7.35 -15.89 -3.98
N THR A 166 7.59 -16.90 -4.82
CA THR A 166 8.42 -18.06 -4.46
C THR A 166 9.83 -17.60 -4.10
N ARG A 167 10.49 -16.79 -4.95
CA ARG A 167 11.82 -16.23 -4.64
C ARG A 167 11.84 -15.43 -3.35
N LEU A 168 10.82 -14.62 -3.08
CA LEU A 168 10.73 -13.83 -1.86
C LEU A 168 10.58 -14.70 -0.60
N VAL A 169 9.78 -15.77 -0.69
CA VAL A 169 9.61 -16.74 0.42
C VAL A 169 10.89 -17.51 0.66
N ASP A 170 11.58 -17.93 -0.40
CA ASP A 170 12.90 -18.60 -0.33
C ASP A 170 13.98 -17.68 0.25
N ALA A 171 13.91 -16.38 -0.05
CA ALA A 171 14.75 -15.34 0.56
C ALA A 171 14.36 -15.03 2.03
N GLY A 172 13.34 -15.71 2.55
CA GLY A 172 12.94 -15.65 3.95
C GLY A 172 11.79 -14.70 4.27
N HIS A 173 11.21 -13.97 3.30
CA HIS A 173 10.08 -13.10 3.60
C HIS A 173 8.86 -13.89 4.09
N ARG A 174 8.30 -13.48 5.22
CA ARG A 174 7.14 -14.13 5.85
C ARG A 174 5.82 -13.42 5.63
N GLU A 175 5.82 -12.22 5.07
CA GLU A 175 4.60 -11.53 4.65
C GLU A 175 4.79 -10.87 3.29
N VAL A 176 3.90 -11.24 2.36
CA VAL A 176 3.80 -10.67 1.02
C VAL A 176 2.56 -9.80 0.94
N ILE A 177 2.72 -8.58 0.46
CA ILE A 177 1.63 -7.63 0.28
C ILE A 177 1.40 -7.44 -1.22
N LEU A 178 0.30 -7.97 -1.73
CA LEU A 178 -0.14 -7.73 -3.09
C LEU A 178 -0.55 -6.27 -3.23
N THR A 179 0.12 -5.56 -4.13
CA THR A 179 -0.14 -4.14 -4.36
C THR A 179 -0.49 -3.86 -5.80
N GLY A 180 -1.39 -2.90 -5.98
CA GLY A 180 -1.72 -2.34 -7.27
C GLY A 180 -2.25 -0.93 -7.11
N ILE A 181 -2.39 -0.23 -8.23
CA ILE A 181 -3.05 1.09 -8.25
C ILE A 181 -4.56 0.94 -8.05
N HIS A 182 -5.13 -0.14 -8.61
CA HIS A 182 -6.50 -0.56 -8.47
C HIS A 182 -6.52 -2.09 -8.39
N LEU A 183 -6.18 -2.64 -7.22
CA LEU A 183 -5.88 -4.06 -7.03
C LEU A 183 -6.99 -5.01 -7.53
N GLY A 184 -8.26 -4.69 -7.25
CA GLY A 184 -9.39 -5.53 -7.68
C GLY A 184 -9.65 -5.54 -9.19
N HIS A 185 -8.98 -4.68 -9.96
CA HIS A 185 -8.99 -4.71 -11.43
C HIS A 185 -7.93 -5.65 -12.05
N TYR A 186 -7.21 -6.43 -11.24
CA TYR A 186 -6.33 -7.47 -11.78
C TYR A 186 -7.09 -8.41 -12.73
N GLY A 187 -6.56 -8.60 -13.93
CA GLY A 187 -7.09 -9.41 -15.02
C GLY A 187 -8.12 -8.72 -15.93
N VAL A 188 -8.64 -7.54 -15.55
CA VAL A 188 -9.68 -6.83 -16.33
C VAL A 188 -9.22 -6.50 -17.75
N ASP A 189 -7.94 -6.19 -17.94
CA ASP A 189 -7.32 -5.92 -19.24
C ASP A 189 -7.30 -7.15 -20.17
N TRP A 190 -7.31 -8.37 -19.63
CA TRP A 190 -7.33 -9.62 -20.41
C TRP A 190 -8.74 -10.18 -20.65
N ASN A 191 -9.72 -9.73 -19.87
CA ASN A 191 -11.09 -10.26 -19.90
C ASN A 191 -11.94 -9.68 -21.03
N ARG A 192 -11.44 -8.66 -21.72
CA ARG A 192 -12.16 -8.02 -22.82
C ARG A 192 -12.45 -9.05 -23.91
N ASN A 193 -13.72 -9.10 -24.35
CA ASN A 193 -14.22 -10.02 -25.37
C ASN A 193 -14.18 -11.52 -25.00
N LYS A 194 -13.99 -11.86 -23.72
CA LYS A 194 -14.05 -13.23 -23.22
C LYS A 194 -15.36 -13.50 -22.47
N PRO A 195 -15.89 -14.73 -22.51
CA PRO A 195 -17.02 -15.13 -21.67
C PRO A 195 -16.63 -15.08 -20.18
N ARG A 196 -17.61 -14.91 -19.28
CA ARG A 196 -17.36 -14.65 -17.84
C ARG A 196 -16.69 -15.81 -17.14
N GLU A 197 -16.88 -17.01 -17.66
CA GLU A 197 -16.34 -18.27 -17.18
C GLU A 197 -14.81 -18.34 -17.39
N GLU A 198 -14.28 -17.59 -18.37
CA GLU A 198 -12.86 -17.51 -18.69
C GLU A 198 -12.17 -16.27 -18.09
N TRP A 199 -12.90 -15.44 -17.34
CA TRP A 199 -12.33 -14.21 -16.79
C TRP A 199 -11.27 -14.52 -15.75
N VAL A 200 -10.11 -13.91 -15.91
CA VAL A 200 -9.07 -13.89 -14.89
C VAL A 200 -9.41 -12.83 -13.85
N ARG A 201 -9.34 -13.17 -12.57
CA ARG A 201 -9.68 -12.29 -11.44
C ARG A 201 -8.61 -12.35 -10.37
N LEU A 202 -8.60 -11.34 -9.50
CA LEU A 202 -7.72 -11.32 -8.33
C LEU A 202 -7.85 -12.59 -7.47
N ALA A 203 -9.06 -13.13 -7.31
CA ALA A 203 -9.27 -14.35 -6.53
C ALA A 203 -8.50 -15.56 -7.09
N HIS A 204 -8.38 -15.69 -8.42
CA HIS A 204 -7.59 -16.76 -9.04
C HIS A 204 -6.11 -16.61 -8.70
N LEU A 205 -5.55 -15.41 -8.83
CA LEU A 205 -4.16 -15.13 -8.45
C LEU A 205 -3.91 -15.42 -6.97
N VAL A 206 -4.79 -14.96 -6.08
CA VAL A 206 -4.64 -15.23 -4.63
C VAL A 206 -4.67 -16.73 -4.36
N LYS A 207 -5.55 -17.48 -5.02
CA LYS A 207 -5.62 -18.94 -4.90
C LYS A 207 -4.36 -19.64 -5.39
N ASP A 208 -3.80 -19.20 -6.53
CA ASP A 208 -2.53 -19.71 -7.05
C ASP A 208 -1.38 -19.49 -6.04
N LEU A 209 -1.31 -18.29 -5.45
CA LEU A 209 -0.29 -17.94 -4.47
C LEU A 209 -0.42 -18.74 -3.16
N CYS A 210 -1.63 -19.11 -2.76
CA CYS A 210 -1.84 -20.00 -1.61
C CYS A 210 -1.22 -21.39 -1.81
N GLN A 211 -1.00 -21.84 -3.06
CA GLN A 211 -0.38 -23.14 -3.35
C GLN A 211 1.14 -23.13 -3.15
N ILE A 212 1.77 -21.96 -3.01
CA ILE A 212 3.23 -21.87 -2.83
C ILE A 212 3.60 -22.47 -1.46
N PRO A 213 4.54 -23.43 -1.41
CA PRO A 213 4.96 -24.05 -0.16
C PRO A 213 5.70 -23.06 0.75
N GLY A 214 5.88 -23.45 2.01
CA GLY A 214 6.58 -22.64 3.02
C GLY A 214 5.65 -21.77 3.88
N GLN A 215 6.19 -21.29 4.99
CA GLN A 215 5.46 -20.49 5.96
C GLN A 215 5.54 -19.01 5.57
N PHE A 216 4.42 -18.44 5.14
CA PHE A 216 4.26 -17.02 4.88
C PHE A 216 2.77 -16.67 4.81
N ARG A 217 2.45 -15.38 4.93
CA ARG A 217 1.09 -14.87 4.77
C ARG A 217 0.99 -13.82 3.66
N ILE A 218 -0.19 -13.72 3.08
CA ILE A 218 -0.57 -12.84 1.99
C ILE A 218 -1.51 -11.79 2.55
N ARG A 219 -1.21 -10.53 2.28
CA ARG A 219 -2.09 -9.39 2.56
C ARG A 219 -2.36 -8.64 1.26
N MET A 220 -3.55 -8.09 1.14
CA MET A 220 -3.90 -7.24 0.01
C MET A 220 -3.79 -5.77 0.41
N SER A 221 -3.29 -4.92 -0.48
CA SER A 221 -3.42 -3.47 -0.34
C SER A 221 -4.87 -3.02 -0.58
N SER A 222 -5.07 -1.71 -0.69
CA SER A 222 -6.37 -1.09 -0.91
C SER A 222 -7.14 -1.70 -2.10
N ILE A 223 -8.43 -2.00 -1.87
CA ILE A 223 -9.36 -2.57 -2.85
C ILE A 223 -10.74 -1.91 -2.71
N GLU A 224 -11.53 -1.84 -3.79
CA GLU A 224 -12.90 -1.34 -3.66
C GLU A 224 -13.84 -2.41 -3.09
N ALA A 225 -14.83 -2.00 -2.30
CA ALA A 225 -15.82 -2.91 -1.74
C ALA A 225 -16.62 -3.70 -2.81
N THR A 226 -16.76 -3.15 -4.02
CA THR A 226 -17.35 -3.83 -5.19
C THR A 226 -16.55 -5.03 -5.67
N GLU A 227 -15.24 -4.99 -5.51
CA GLU A 227 -14.30 -6.00 -6.04
C GLU A 227 -14.07 -7.15 -5.07
N VAL A 228 -14.50 -7.01 -3.82
CA VAL A 228 -14.45 -8.08 -2.82
C VAL A 228 -15.59 -9.05 -3.07
N THR A 229 -15.47 -9.85 -4.12
CA THR A 229 -16.48 -10.82 -4.55
C THR A 229 -16.64 -11.96 -3.53
N ARG A 230 -17.75 -12.71 -3.61
CA ARG A 230 -17.92 -13.93 -2.81
C ARG A 230 -16.81 -14.96 -3.08
N GLU A 231 -16.31 -14.99 -4.30
CA GLU A 231 -15.20 -15.84 -4.71
C GLU A 231 -13.90 -15.46 -3.97
N LEU A 232 -13.54 -14.17 -3.92
CA LEU A 232 -12.36 -13.72 -3.17
C LEU A 232 -12.49 -14.02 -1.67
N ILE A 233 -13.66 -13.75 -1.09
CA ILE A 233 -13.95 -14.07 0.32
C ILE A 233 -13.85 -15.59 0.55
N GLY A 234 -14.34 -16.39 -0.40
CA GLY A 234 -14.22 -17.84 -0.38
C GLY A 234 -12.77 -18.31 -0.31
N VAL A 235 -11.88 -17.74 -1.14
CA VAL A 235 -10.44 -18.04 -1.08
C VAL A 235 -9.83 -17.66 0.27
N MET A 236 -10.21 -16.50 0.84
CA MET A 236 -9.73 -16.10 2.16
C MET A 236 -10.19 -17.05 3.28
N ALA A 237 -11.41 -17.58 3.18
CA ALA A 237 -11.96 -18.53 4.14
C ALA A 237 -11.42 -19.96 3.93
N GLU A 238 -11.08 -20.34 2.70
CA GLU A 238 -10.48 -21.63 2.33
C GLU A 238 -9.03 -21.74 2.81
N PHE A 239 -8.28 -20.63 2.78
CA PHE A 239 -6.85 -20.57 3.15
C PHE A 239 -6.55 -19.56 4.26
N PRO A 240 -7.15 -19.70 5.47
CA PRO A 240 -7.00 -18.72 6.56
C PRO A 240 -5.57 -18.64 7.14
N GLU A 241 -4.73 -19.64 6.91
CA GLU A 241 -3.32 -19.67 7.26
C GLU A 241 -2.42 -18.94 6.25
N LYS A 242 -2.88 -18.76 5.01
CA LYS A 242 -2.15 -18.05 3.95
C LYS A 242 -2.67 -16.64 3.74
N VAL A 243 -3.97 -16.40 3.77
CA VAL A 243 -4.55 -15.08 3.48
C VAL A 243 -5.06 -14.45 4.76
N VAL A 244 -4.44 -13.34 5.16
CA VAL A 244 -4.83 -12.68 6.41
C VAL A 244 -6.25 -12.10 6.30
N PRO A 245 -7.09 -12.22 7.35
CA PRO A 245 -8.44 -11.68 7.37
C PRO A 245 -8.41 -10.17 7.68
N HIS A 246 -7.75 -9.42 6.80
CA HIS A 246 -7.69 -7.97 6.81
C HIS A 246 -7.94 -7.46 5.39
N LEU A 247 -8.88 -6.52 5.27
CA LEU A 247 -9.09 -5.79 4.03
C LEU A 247 -9.08 -4.29 4.28
N HIS A 248 -8.39 -3.59 3.39
CA HIS A 248 -8.47 -2.16 3.29
C HIS A 248 -9.47 -1.77 2.19
N LEU A 249 -10.67 -1.37 2.59
CA LEU A 249 -11.77 -1.04 1.69
C LEU A 249 -11.87 0.47 1.49
N CYS A 250 -11.72 0.94 0.26
CA CYS A 250 -11.76 2.37 -0.05
C CYS A 250 -13.19 2.95 0.09
N LEU A 251 -13.53 3.60 1.21
CA LEU A 251 -14.84 4.26 1.40
C LEU A 251 -14.87 5.67 0.79
N GLN A 252 -13.85 6.47 1.06
CA GLN A 252 -13.67 7.86 0.64
C GLN A 252 -14.64 8.86 1.30
N SER A 253 -15.93 8.54 1.41
CA SER A 253 -16.93 9.29 2.18
C SER A 253 -18.09 8.36 2.57
N GLY A 254 -18.75 8.62 3.69
CA GLY A 254 -19.96 7.90 4.09
C GLY A 254 -21.25 8.67 3.77
N SER A 255 -21.23 9.58 2.81
CA SER A 255 -22.42 10.26 2.30
C SER A 255 -22.64 9.93 0.82
N ASP A 256 -23.83 9.44 0.45
CA ASP A 256 -24.16 9.10 -0.93
C ASP A 256 -24.16 10.30 -1.88
N SER A 257 -24.49 11.51 -1.39
CA SER A 257 -24.38 12.73 -2.19
C SER A 257 -22.92 13.14 -2.43
N VAL A 258 -22.04 13.01 -1.43
CA VAL A 258 -20.59 13.22 -1.60
C VAL A 258 -20.00 12.15 -2.53
N LEU A 259 -20.30 10.87 -2.33
CA LEU A 259 -19.84 9.76 -3.17
C LEU A 259 -20.22 9.95 -4.64
N ARG A 260 -21.44 10.44 -4.92
CA ARG A 260 -21.87 10.80 -6.28
C ARG A 260 -21.04 11.94 -6.87
N ARG A 261 -20.74 13.00 -6.11
CA ARG A 261 -19.84 14.09 -6.57
C ARG A 261 -18.40 13.63 -6.75
N MET A 262 -17.95 12.66 -5.96
CA MET A 262 -16.69 11.93 -6.11
C MET A 262 -16.67 11.02 -7.35
N ARG A 263 -17.82 10.82 -8.01
CA ARG A 263 -18.04 9.89 -9.14
C ARG A 263 -17.77 8.43 -8.77
N ARG A 264 -18.10 8.04 -7.53
CA ARG A 264 -18.11 6.64 -7.10
C ARG A 264 -19.30 5.94 -7.77
N ARG A 265 -19.13 4.66 -8.10
CA ARG A 265 -20.14 3.84 -8.83
C ARG A 265 -21.05 3.06 -7.88
N TRP A 266 -21.01 3.39 -6.60
CA TRP A 266 -21.69 2.70 -5.53
C TRP A 266 -21.94 3.65 -4.37
N GLY A 267 -22.89 3.29 -3.50
CA GLY A 267 -23.26 4.03 -2.29
C GLY A 267 -22.94 3.27 -1.00
N THR A 268 -23.21 3.92 0.13
CA THR A 268 -22.91 3.44 1.49
C THR A 268 -23.57 2.10 1.81
N LYS A 269 -24.83 1.90 1.39
CA LYS A 269 -25.55 0.65 1.62
C LYS A 269 -24.76 -0.56 1.10
N MET A 270 -24.28 -0.50 -0.14
CA MET A 270 -23.57 -1.62 -0.74
C MET A 270 -22.20 -1.84 -0.09
N PHE A 271 -21.54 -0.77 0.34
CA PHE A 271 -20.30 -0.85 1.12
C PHE A 271 -20.55 -1.58 2.45
N LEU A 272 -21.57 -1.15 3.20
CA LEU A 272 -21.95 -1.75 4.48
C LEU A 272 -22.38 -3.21 4.34
N ASP A 273 -23.17 -3.53 3.31
CA ASP A 273 -23.55 -4.91 2.98
C ASP A 273 -22.31 -5.79 2.74
N ARG A 274 -21.26 -5.25 2.10
CA ARG A 274 -19.99 -5.96 1.93
C ARG A 274 -19.25 -6.16 3.24
N CYS A 275 -19.20 -5.15 4.11
CA CYS A 275 -18.61 -5.29 5.45
C CYS A 275 -19.33 -6.36 6.28
N ARG A 276 -20.66 -6.43 6.23
CA ARG A 276 -21.43 -7.49 6.90
C ARG A 276 -21.09 -8.86 6.35
N LEU A 277 -21.06 -9.03 5.03
CA LEU A 277 -20.68 -10.30 4.41
C LEU A 277 -19.29 -10.77 4.83
N LEU A 278 -18.31 -9.86 4.94
CA LEU A 278 -16.97 -10.19 5.41
C LEU A 278 -16.99 -10.73 6.84
N ARG A 279 -17.73 -10.09 7.75
CA ARG A 279 -17.87 -10.52 9.15
C ARG A 279 -18.60 -11.84 9.31
N GLU A 280 -19.56 -12.12 8.44
CA GLU A 280 -20.28 -13.40 8.41
C GLU A 280 -19.41 -14.54 7.89
N SER A 281 -18.42 -14.24 7.04
CA SER A 281 -17.63 -15.25 6.32
C SER A 281 -16.24 -15.49 6.93
N LEU A 282 -15.70 -14.55 7.71
CA LEU A 282 -14.35 -14.60 8.26
C LEU A 282 -14.40 -14.40 9.78
N ASP A 283 -13.47 -15.02 10.53
CA ASP A 283 -13.36 -14.80 11.97
C ASP A 283 -12.84 -13.38 12.26
N ARG A 284 -13.72 -12.52 12.79
CA ARG A 284 -13.39 -11.16 13.28
C ARG A 284 -12.43 -10.40 12.33
N PRO A 285 -12.78 -10.23 11.04
CA PRO A 285 -11.87 -9.62 10.08
C PRO A 285 -11.61 -8.16 10.42
N ALA A 286 -10.38 -7.72 10.20
CA ALA A 286 -10.02 -6.31 10.33
C ALA A 286 -10.41 -5.57 9.05
N ILE A 287 -11.34 -4.62 9.16
CA ILE A 287 -11.70 -3.73 8.05
C ILE A 287 -11.06 -2.38 8.32
N THR A 288 -10.29 -1.88 7.36
CA THR A 288 -9.68 -0.55 7.40
C THR A 288 -10.12 0.26 6.19
N THR A 289 -10.05 1.59 6.27
CA THR A 289 -10.53 2.44 5.18
C THR A 289 -9.76 3.75 5.05
N ASP A 290 -9.97 4.44 3.94
CA ASP A 290 -9.54 5.81 3.68
C ASP A 290 -10.78 6.69 3.60
N ILE A 291 -10.76 7.86 4.26
CA ILE A 291 -11.80 8.89 4.19
C ILE A 291 -11.16 10.21 3.77
N ILE A 292 -11.76 10.90 2.82
CA ILE A 292 -11.38 12.25 2.40
C ILE A 292 -12.33 13.23 3.08
N ALA A 293 -11.83 13.94 4.09
CA ALA A 293 -12.57 14.99 4.76
C ALA A 293 -12.52 16.29 3.95
N GLY A 294 -13.62 17.01 3.87
CA GLY A 294 -13.63 18.33 3.27
C GLY A 294 -13.72 18.34 1.75
N PHE A 295 -14.39 17.36 1.15
CA PHE A 295 -14.62 17.36 -0.29
C PHE A 295 -15.39 18.64 -0.70
N PRO A 296 -15.16 19.21 -1.90
CA PRO A 296 -15.79 20.46 -2.29
C PRO A 296 -17.33 20.43 -2.19
N GLY A 297 -17.86 21.39 -1.42
CA GLY A 297 -19.27 21.54 -1.06
C GLY A 297 -19.79 20.57 -0.01
N GLU A 298 -18.95 19.82 0.70
CA GLU A 298 -19.40 18.88 1.76
C GLU A 298 -20.03 19.65 2.93
N THR A 299 -21.32 19.41 3.16
CA THR A 299 -22.06 20.05 4.25
C THR A 299 -21.82 19.34 5.59
N GLU A 300 -22.22 19.98 6.68
CA GLU A 300 -22.14 19.36 8.01
C GLU A 300 -22.99 18.09 8.12
N GLU A 301 -24.18 18.09 7.51
CA GLU A 301 -25.05 16.91 7.52
C GLU A 301 -24.43 15.72 6.76
N GLU A 302 -23.74 15.99 5.65
CA GLU A 302 -23.03 14.95 4.88
C GLU A 302 -21.80 14.43 5.62
N PHE A 303 -21.11 15.29 6.35
CA PHE A 303 -20.02 14.88 7.22
C PHE A 303 -20.54 14.00 8.38
N GLU A 304 -21.67 14.37 8.99
CA GLU A 304 -22.34 13.56 10.00
C GLU A 304 -22.82 12.19 9.45
N GLN A 305 -23.30 12.14 8.20
CA GLN A 305 -23.57 10.86 7.52
C GLN A 305 -22.31 10.00 7.40
N THR A 306 -21.16 10.64 7.16
CA THR A 306 -19.87 9.94 7.11
C THR A 306 -19.51 9.34 8.46
N LEU A 307 -19.61 10.10 9.55
CA LEU A 307 -19.36 9.58 10.91
C LEU A 307 -20.31 8.41 11.26
N ARG A 308 -21.60 8.52 10.92
CA ARG A 308 -22.57 7.43 11.13
C ARG A 308 -22.19 6.16 10.35
N THR A 309 -21.84 6.31 9.07
CA THR A 309 -21.41 5.19 8.24
C THR A 309 -20.14 4.54 8.79
N CYS A 310 -19.18 5.32 9.29
CA CYS A 310 -17.99 4.79 9.94
C CYS A 310 -18.32 3.95 11.18
N ARG A 311 -19.23 4.43 12.04
CA ARG A 311 -19.66 3.68 13.23
C ARG A 311 -20.38 2.38 12.88
N GLU A 312 -21.29 2.41 11.91
CA GLU A 312 -21.98 1.20 11.43
C GLU A 312 -21.00 0.21 10.76
N ALA A 313 -20.03 0.75 10.03
CA ALA A 313 -19.00 -0.03 9.37
C ALA A 313 -17.95 -0.60 10.33
N GLY A 314 -17.89 -0.18 11.60
CA GLY A 314 -17.05 -0.77 12.66
C GLY A 314 -15.60 -1.00 12.24
N PHE A 315 -14.91 0.06 11.81
CA PHE A 315 -13.54 -0.03 11.29
C PHE A 315 -12.50 -0.23 12.39
N SER A 316 -11.49 -1.06 12.10
CA SER A 316 -10.30 -1.23 12.94
C SER A 316 -9.26 -0.11 12.76
N LYS A 317 -9.31 0.60 11.62
CA LYS A 317 -8.51 1.79 11.34
C LYS A 317 -9.18 2.63 10.25
N ILE A 318 -9.23 3.93 10.46
CA ILE A 318 -9.61 4.94 9.46
C ILE A 318 -8.38 5.79 9.17
N HIS A 319 -8.00 5.90 7.91
CA HIS A 319 -7.03 6.88 7.44
C HIS A 319 -7.80 8.11 6.95
N ALA A 320 -7.91 9.12 7.82
CA ALA A 320 -8.50 10.39 7.47
C ALA A 320 -7.48 11.25 6.71
N PHE A 321 -7.84 11.66 5.50
CA PHE A 321 -7.05 12.56 4.67
C PHE A 321 -7.81 13.87 4.48
N PRO A 322 -7.18 15.03 4.69
CA PRO A 322 -7.75 16.28 4.23
C PRO A 322 -7.84 16.26 2.70
N TYR A 323 -8.94 16.77 2.14
CA TYR A 323 -9.04 16.97 0.71
C TYR A 323 -7.88 17.86 0.23
N SER A 324 -7.18 17.39 -0.81
CA SER A 324 -6.09 18.12 -1.45
C SER A 324 -6.48 18.30 -2.92
N ALA A 325 -6.74 19.55 -3.30
CA ALA A 325 -7.02 19.90 -4.69
C ALA A 325 -5.81 19.53 -5.57
N ARG A 326 -6.08 18.86 -6.70
CA ARG A 326 -5.06 18.43 -7.65
C ARG A 326 -5.35 19.05 -9.00
N ARG A 327 -4.40 19.83 -9.52
CA ARG A 327 -4.51 20.51 -10.81
C ARG A 327 -4.92 19.51 -11.90
N GLY A 328 -5.95 19.86 -12.66
CA GLY A 328 -6.52 19.04 -13.74
C GLY A 328 -7.60 18.05 -13.31
N THR A 329 -7.89 17.91 -12.01
CA THR A 329 -8.99 17.04 -11.56
C THR A 329 -10.31 17.84 -11.47
N PRO A 330 -11.47 17.26 -11.84
CA PRO A 330 -12.75 17.96 -11.80
C PRO A 330 -13.14 18.54 -10.42
N ALA A 331 -12.70 17.92 -9.33
CA ALA A 331 -12.96 18.42 -7.98
C ALA A 331 -12.14 19.67 -7.65
N ALA A 332 -10.96 19.83 -8.25
CA ALA A 332 -10.11 21.01 -8.04
C ALA A 332 -10.65 22.25 -8.75
N GLU A 333 -11.48 22.07 -9.79
CA GLU A 333 -12.09 23.16 -10.58
C GLU A 333 -13.41 23.67 -10.00
N ARG A 334 -13.86 23.12 -8.86
CA ARG A 334 -15.10 23.55 -8.23
C ARG A 334 -14.89 24.82 -7.39
N ASP A 335 -15.85 25.73 -7.40
CA ASP A 335 -15.78 26.99 -6.66
C ASP A 335 -16.15 26.85 -5.17
N ASP A 336 -16.80 25.75 -4.78
CA ASP A 336 -17.28 25.48 -3.42
C ASP A 336 -16.26 24.76 -2.54
N GLN A 337 -14.99 25.15 -2.64
CA GLN A 337 -13.92 24.63 -1.78
C GLN A 337 -14.18 25.01 -0.32
N LEU A 338 -13.85 24.11 0.62
CA LEU A 338 -14.02 24.38 2.05
C LEU A 338 -12.75 25.00 2.65
N ASP A 339 -12.94 25.77 3.72
CA ASP A 339 -11.84 26.37 4.48
C ASP A 339 -10.98 25.30 5.15
N LYS A 340 -9.65 25.51 5.17
CA LYS A 340 -8.69 24.55 5.73
C LYS A 340 -8.91 24.27 7.22
N GLY A 341 -9.38 25.25 7.98
CA GLY A 341 -9.70 25.09 9.40
C GLY A 341 -10.85 24.10 9.59
N LEU A 342 -11.93 24.23 8.82
CA LEU A 342 -13.06 23.29 8.84
C LEU A 342 -12.63 21.88 8.40
N ILE A 343 -11.77 21.76 7.39
CA ILE A 343 -11.24 20.45 6.97
C ILE A 343 -10.43 19.81 8.10
N SER A 344 -9.59 20.59 8.80
CA SER A 344 -8.81 20.09 9.93
C SER A 344 -9.70 19.60 11.07
N GLU A 345 -10.71 20.38 11.45
CA GLU A 345 -11.69 20.00 12.47
C GLU A 345 -12.38 18.67 12.13
N ARG A 346 -12.76 18.47 10.87
CA ARG A 346 -13.36 17.23 10.39
C ARG A 346 -12.40 16.04 10.43
N VAL A 347 -11.11 16.25 10.12
CA VAL A 347 -10.09 15.21 10.27
C VAL A 347 -9.94 14.81 11.74
N ASP A 348 -9.94 15.77 12.65
CA ASP A 348 -9.82 15.51 14.09
C ASP A 348 -11.02 14.71 14.61
N ARG A 349 -12.25 15.11 14.25
CA ARG A 349 -13.49 14.38 14.58
C ARG A 349 -13.51 12.95 14.01
N LEU A 350 -12.97 12.74 12.81
CA LEU A 350 -12.79 11.38 12.26
C LEU A 350 -11.76 10.57 13.07
N GLY A 351 -10.71 11.22 13.58
CA GLY A 351 -9.72 10.61 14.45
C GLY A 351 -10.31 10.13 15.78
N GLU A 352 -11.20 10.91 16.38
CA GLU A 352 -11.93 10.52 17.60
C GLU A 352 -12.80 9.28 17.36
N VAL A 353 -13.59 9.28 16.27
CA VAL A 353 -14.40 8.11 15.87
C VAL A 353 -13.52 6.90 15.55
N GLU A 354 -12.38 7.10 14.91
CA GLU A 354 -11.43 6.02 14.63
C GLU A 354 -10.88 5.39 15.91
N ALA A 355 -10.48 6.19 16.89
CA ALA A 355 -9.97 5.69 18.17
C ALA A 355 -11.05 4.90 18.92
N GLU A 356 -12.29 5.41 18.95
CA GLU A 356 -13.45 4.71 19.52
C GLU A 356 -13.64 3.32 18.90
N LEU A 357 -13.72 3.26 17.56
CA LEU A 357 -13.99 2.02 16.82
C LEU A 357 -12.81 1.04 16.87
N ARG A 358 -11.57 1.54 16.85
CA ARG A 358 -10.37 0.74 17.01
C ARG A 358 -10.36 0.04 18.36
N GLN A 359 -10.61 0.77 19.45
CA GLN A 359 -10.66 0.18 20.78
C GLN A 359 -11.74 -0.90 20.85
N GLN A 360 -12.97 -0.59 20.38
CA GLN A 360 -14.06 -1.57 20.34
C GLN A 360 -13.67 -2.84 19.57
N TYR A 361 -13.02 -2.70 18.41
CA TYR A 361 -12.56 -3.84 17.61
C TYR A 361 -11.47 -4.63 18.33
N TYR A 362 -10.46 -3.98 18.91
CA TYR A 362 -9.38 -4.66 19.63
C TYR A 362 -9.86 -5.44 20.85
N GLU A 363 -10.83 -4.91 21.59
CA GLU A 363 -11.45 -5.64 22.70
C GLU A 363 -12.09 -6.95 22.24
N THR A 364 -12.67 -6.98 21.02
CA THR A 364 -13.21 -8.24 20.47
C THR A 364 -12.13 -9.30 20.18
N LEU A 365 -10.86 -8.91 20.11
CA LEU A 365 -9.74 -9.81 19.87
C LEU A 365 -9.19 -10.41 21.17
N VAL A 366 -9.51 -9.85 22.33
CA VAL A 366 -9.06 -10.38 23.63
C VAL A 366 -9.51 -11.84 23.79
N GLY A 367 -8.58 -12.68 24.21
CA GLY A 367 -8.75 -14.12 24.35
C GLY A 367 -8.59 -14.93 23.06
N SER A 368 -8.47 -14.30 21.88
CA SER A 368 -8.23 -14.97 20.60
C SER A 368 -6.75 -15.29 20.37
N ASN A 369 -6.47 -16.29 19.53
CA ASN A 369 -5.10 -16.60 19.08
C ASN A 369 -4.84 -15.89 17.76
N LEU A 370 -3.86 -14.98 17.75
CA LEU A 370 -3.46 -14.24 16.56
C LEU A 370 -2.03 -14.55 16.17
N GLU A 371 -1.74 -14.41 14.89
CA GLU A 371 -0.38 -14.50 14.37
C GLU A 371 0.28 -13.12 14.32
N LEU A 372 1.43 -12.96 14.97
CA LEU A 372 2.27 -11.78 14.97
C LEU A 372 3.46 -11.99 14.04
N LEU A 373 3.69 -11.06 13.11
CA LEU A 373 4.98 -10.96 12.42
C LEU A 373 5.90 -10.11 13.28
N VAL A 374 6.99 -10.67 13.78
CA VAL A 374 7.99 -9.93 14.56
C VAL A 374 8.75 -9.00 13.62
N GLU A 375 8.62 -7.69 13.83
CA GLU A 375 9.32 -6.68 13.04
C GLU A 375 10.56 -6.15 13.78
N GLU A 376 10.52 -6.15 15.11
CA GLU A 376 11.56 -5.62 15.98
C GLU A 376 11.65 -6.43 17.28
N VAL A 377 12.87 -6.62 17.78
CA VAL A 377 13.13 -7.09 19.15
C VAL A 377 13.71 -5.91 19.92
N THR A 378 13.00 -5.44 20.93
CA THR A 378 13.43 -4.27 21.71
C THR A 378 14.59 -4.63 22.65
N PRO A 379 15.37 -3.65 23.15
CA PRO A 379 16.51 -3.91 24.03
C PRO A 379 16.17 -4.66 25.32
N ASP A 380 14.94 -4.53 25.83
CA ASP A 380 14.40 -5.25 26.97
C ASP A 380 13.87 -6.66 26.61
N GLY A 381 14.03 -7.09 25.35
CA GLY A 381 13.69 -8.42 24.87
C GLY A 381 12.24 -8.63 24.46
N ARG A 382 11.39 -7.58 24.47
CA ARG A 382 10.01 -7.69 23.96
C ARG A 382 10.01 -7.83 22.44
N LEU A 383 9.12 -8.67 21.93
CA LEU A 383 8.91 -8.84 20.50
C LEU A 383 7.80 -7.88 20.07
N GLN A 384 8.03 -7.06 19.05
CA GLN A 384 7.03 -6.11 18.54
C GLN A 384 6.81 -6.33 17.05
N GLY A 385 5.57 -6.12 16.60
CA GLY A 385 5.27 -6.11 15.18
C GLY A 385 3.79 -6.04 14.86
N THR A 386 3.41 -6.60 13.72
CA THR A 386 2.06 -6.46 13.15
C THR A 386 1.33 -7.80 13.09
N THR A 387 0.11 -7.86 13.63
CA THR A 387 -0.69 -9.08 13.63
C THR A 387 -1.37 -9.36 12.28
N CYS A 388 -1.91 -10.56 12.10
CA CYS A 388 -2.75 -10.89 10.95
C CYS A 388 -4.00 -9.98 10.84
N ARG A 389 -4.46 -9.38 11.94
CA ARG A 389 -5.54 -8.35 11.97
C ARG A 389 -5.04 -6.91 11.74
N TYR A 390 -3.78 -6.73 11.33
CA TYR A 390 -3.15 -5.43 11.10
C TYR A 390 -3.06 -4.53 12.35
N ALA A 391 -3.28 -5.11 13.53
CA ALA A 391 -3.06 -4.44 14.79
C ALA A 391 -1.58 -4.52 15.18
N LEU A 392 -1.07 -3.48 15.85
CA LEU A 392 0.24 -3.56 16.49
C LEU A 392 0.16 -4.51 17.68
N GLY A 393 1.10 -5.43 17.78
CA GLY A 393 1.17 -6.41 18.86
C GLY A 393 2.53 -6.43 19.53
N SER A 394 2.55 -6.85 20.79
CA SER A 394 3.78 -7.15 21.51
C SER A 394 3.67 -8.42 22.35
N ILE A 395 4.76 -9.16 22.45
CA ILE A 395 4.91 -10.34 23.30
C ILE A 395 6.04 -10.09 24.29
N GLU A 396 5.78 -10.33 25.58
CA GLU A 396 6.84 -10.40 26.59
C GLU A 396 7.54 -11.75 26.49
N ARG A 397 8.88 -11.75 26.43
CA ARG A 397 9.63 -13.01 26.44
C ARG A 397 9.45 -13.69 27.81
N PRO A 398 9.10 -14.99 27.86
CA PRO A 398 9.09 -15.72 29.12
C PRO A 398 10.49 -15.76 29.72
N GLU A 399 10.62 -15.50 31.02
CA GLU A 399 11.90 -15.48 31.77
C GLU A 399 12.68 -16.82 31.68
N ASN A 400 12.02 -17.91 31.28
CA ASN A 400 12.57 -19.28 31.22
C ASN A 400 12.68 -19.87 29.80
N ALA A 401 12.61 -19.06 28.74
CA ALA A 401 12.90 -19.56 27.40
C ALA A 401 14.39 -19.87 27.29
N GLY A 402 14.76 -21.16 27.41
CA GLY A 402 16.14 -21.62 27.31
C GLY A 402 16.80 -21.20 25.98
N GLU A 403 18.13 -21.20 25.95
CA GLU A 403 18.96 -20.75 24.82
C GLU A 403 18.65 -21.39 23.44
N ALA A 404 17.82 -22.43 23.40
CA ALA A 404 17.44 -23.17 22.20
C ALA A 404 16.27 -22.58 21.39
N ASP A 405 15.42 -21.72 21.96
CA ASP A 405 14.30 -21.07 21.25
C ASP A 405 14.56 -19.57 21.07
N SER A 406 15.58 -19.24 20.26
CA SER A 406 15.82 -17.83 19.92
C SER A 406 14.74 -17.37 18.93
N LEU A 407 13.61 -16.83 19.41
CA LEU A 407 12.66 -16.09 18.57
C LEU A 407 13.39 -14.87 17.98
N ARG A 408 13.31 -14.69 16.66
CA ARG A 408 14.03 -13.67 15.90
C ARG A 408 13.07 -12.73 15.19
N GLU A 409 13.61 -11.59 14.76
CA GLU A 409 12.91 -10.76 13.79
C GLU A 409 12.55 -11.59 12.55
N ASN A 410 11.41 -11.26 11.95
CA ASN A 410 10.80 -11.92 10.80
C ASN A 410 10.05 -13.23 11.11
N ASP A 411 10.06 -13.73 12.36
CA ASP A 411 9.28 -14.91 12.72
C ASP A 411 7.77 -14.62 12.74
N LEU A 412 6.97 -15.65 12.41
CA LEU A 412 5.51 -15.65 12.57
C LEU A 412 5.15 -16.46 13.82
N ILE A 413 4.64 -15.76 14.84
CA ILE A 413 4.34 -16.33 16.15
C ILE A 413 2.84 -16.32 16.37
N LYS A 414 2.27 -17.47 16.70
CA LYS A 414 0.87 -17.56 17.16
C LYS A 414 0.84 -17.41 18.69
N ALA A 415 0.16 -16.40 19.18
CA ALA A 415 0.04 -16.11 20.61
C ALA A 415 -1.38 -15.64 20.95
N ARG A 416 -1.77 -15.78 22.22
CA ARG A 416 -3.11 -15.40 22.68
C ARG A 416 -3.13 -13.95 23.08
N VAL A 417 -4.10 -13.17 22.58
CA VAL A 417 -4.30 -11.79 23.02
C VAL A 417 -4.79 -11.78 24.46
N VAL A 418 -4.03 -11.18 25.37
CA VAL A 418 -4.34 -11.11 26.80
C VAL A 418 -5.15 -9.86 27.12
N ARG A 419 -4.73 -8.71 26.55
CA ARG A 419 -5.38 -7.41 26.78
C ARG A 419 -5.04 -6.42 25.67
N VAL A 420 -5.77 -5.31 25.67
CA VAL A 420 -5.49 -4.12 24.86
C VAL A 420 -4.84 -3.07 25.75
N GLN A 421 -3.71 -2.52 25.33
CA GLN A 421 -3.00 -1.45 26.05
C GLN A 421 -2.40 -0.46 25.05
N ASP A 422 -2.65 0.84 25.25
CA ASP A 422 -2.05 1.94 24.47
C ASP A 422 -2.16 1.75 22.94
N ASP A 423 -3.34 1.38 22.44
CA ASP A 423 -3.59 1.06 21.02
C ASP A 423 -2.76 -0.10 20.45
N ARG A 424 -2.31 -1.01 21.32
CA ARG A 424 -1.59 -2.23 20.98
C ARG A 424 -2.23 -3.44 21.64
N LEU A 425 -2.05 -4.60 21.02
CA LEU A 425 -2.42 -5.88 21.59
C LEU A 425 -1.23 -6.45 22.36
N GLU A 426 -1.47 -6.87 23.60
CA GLU A 426 -0.51 -7.67 24.34
C GLU A 426 -0.83 -9.15 24.14
N LEU A 427 0.17 -9.93 23.73
CA LEU A 427 0.02 -11.36 23.46
C LEU A 427 0.94 -12.18 24.36
N ALA A 428 0.49 -13.37 24.78
CA ALA A 428 1.23 -14.32 25.60
C ALA A 428 1.00 -15.77 25.16
#